data_AF-A0A0S8F7T1-F1
#
_entry.id   AF-A0A0S8F7T1-F1
#
_cell.length_a   1.000
_cell.length_b   1.000
_cell.length_c   1.000
_cell.angle_alpha   90.00
_cell.angle_beta   90.00
_cell.angle_gamma   90.00
#
_symmetry.space_group_name_H-M   'P 1'
#
loop_
_entity.id
_entity.type
_entity.pdbx_description
1 polymer ?
#
loop_
_entity_poly.entity_id
_entity_poly.type
_entity_poly.pdbx_seq_one_letter_code
_entity_poly.pdbx_strand_id
1 'polypeptide(L)'
;MRALAFGGTRRRNAWGAGLAPSEKIWMLGWLFCGAVVWGLVRSTLTNGGVEYDGVTRAVPVVISVVFMLIFAYPALRSIWSPDRLVWLLGASVTIGILPKVPLMPFAREGVHLVLLAGAVGLVCRRVWLGKTIATSPPLQLYFAYLGICMISILVSQVSGLAGAWELKVGVGELILYTAFGLVIAGLAADRISGSGSPAVTLIDGFAWAAIAQLLIAPVAITLAIVSPLVPGNDTLFGMGYWDRVKVTFSGPDPAGVFFAASIPLLVWWASRQRVQIPRMAAMIYLQLAPWFLIASGSRTGRIAMLVAVGACLFRRSFRPWILKLLPSLLVAFLIGFFYQSFPTALKAFGLAVSGVLHSVLSSDVVNSIFGSDADIGAQTARDLSGMSLRGHFFQDSERWRLISETWEFFSAAPFWRQLIGFGVGVGGYRLANYPTSHNFFDLVIETGLIGVTVFAAFVAVVVFRLARMARLAVNETQEPDVAFAILIGLIAATLVAATYEIQTWGIVMAIYAMAIAAIHADRPLRGK
;
A
#
# COMPACT_ATOMS: atom_id res chain seq x y z
N MET A 1 5.43 57.35 28.20
CA MET A 1 5.04 57.00 26.82
C MET A 1 5.59 55.62 26.51
N ARG A 2 4.70 54.62 26.49
CA ARG A 2 5.01 53.21 26.23
C ARG A 2 5.16 53.01 24.72
N ALA A 3 6.37 52.68 24.26
CA ALA A 3 6.60 52.24 22.89
C ALA A 3 6.04 50.81 22.76
N LEU A 4 4.90 50.70 22.10
CA LEU A 4 4.34 49.46 21.57
C LEU A 4 5.29 48.93 20.49
N ALA A 5 6.30 48.17 20.92
CA ALA A 5 6.98 47.24 20.03
C ALA A 5 5.97 46.14 19.69
N PHE A 6 5.25 46.35 18.58
CA PHE A 6 4.57 45.28 17.87
C PHE A 6 5.62 44.24 17.50
N GLY A 7 5.80 43.25 18.39
CA GLY A 7 6.33 41.95 18.06
C GLY A 7 5.39 41.34 17.02
N GLY A 8 5.59 41.71 15.76
CA GLY A 8 5.06 41.00 14.63
C GLY A 8 5.67 39.61 14.66
N THR A 9 4.98 38.70 15.36
CA THR A 9 5.14 37.26 15.20
C THR A 9 4.86 36.95 13.74
N ARG A 10 5.88 37.11 12.89
CA ARG A 10 6.02 36.33 11.67
C ARG A 10 6.15 34.88 12.12
N ARG A 11 5.01 34.25 12.45
CA ARG A 11 4.82 32.81 12.25
C ARG A 11 4.99 32.58 10.75
N ARG A 12 6.24 32.60 10.29
CA ARG A 12 6.62 32.10 8.97
C ARG A 12 6.15 30.66 8.95
N ASN A 13 5.11 30.45 8.15
CA ASN A 13 4.46 29.21 7.78
C ASN A 13 5.36 27.97 7.89
N ALA A 14 5.33 27.29 9.04
CA ALA A 14 5.96 25.97 9.21
C ALA A 14 5.29 24.87 8.34
N TRP A 15 4.16 25.18 7.72
CA TRP A 15 3.35 24.28 6.90
C TRP A 15 3.48 24.54 5.39
N GLY A 16 4.26 25.55 5.00
CA GLY A 16 4.41 26.01 3.62
C GLY A 16 5.80 25.80 3.00
N ALA A 17 6.75 25.22 3.75
CA ALA A 17 8.08 24.89 3.24
C ALA A 17 8.10 23.54 2.50
N GLY A 18 7.06 23.30 1.69
CA GLY A 18 6.95 22.11 0.86
C GLY A 18 7.35 22.41 -0.59
N LEU A 19 7.60 21.35 -1.35
CA LEU A 19 7.70 21.36 -2.82
C LEU A 19 6.69 22.34 -3.45
N ALA A 20 7.12 23.09 -4.48
CA ALA A 20 6.21 23.95 -5.22
C ALA A 20 5.09 23.09 -5.85
N PRO A 21 3.83 23.58 -5.91
CA PRO A 21 2.71 22.81 -6.49
C PRO A 21 3.01 22.28 -7.90
N SER A 22 3.70 23.06 -8.73
CA SER A 22 4.13 22.65 -10.06
C SER A 22 5.07 21.44 -10.03
N GLU A 23 6.00 21.40 -9.08
CA GLU A 23 6.91 20.26 -8.89
C GLU A 23 6.16 19.01 -8.44
N LYS A 24 5.20 19.16 -7.51
CA LYS A 24 4.35 18.04 -7.06
C LYS A 24 3.56 17.44 -8.22
N ILE A 25 2.90 18.29 -9.02
CA ILE A 25 2.12 17.89 -10.18
C ILE A 25 3.02 17.21 -11.23
N TRP A 26 4.20 17.77 -11.49
CA TRP A 26 5.15 17.18 -12.44
C TRP A 26 5.63 15.80 -11.99
N MET A 27 6.02 15.64 -10.71
CA MET A 27 6.48 14.35 -10.18
C MET A 27 5.38 13.29 -10.24
N LEU A 28 4.16 13.64 -9.84
CA LEU A 28 3.02 12.72 -9.91
C LEU A 28 2.67 12.41 -11.36
N GLY A 29 2.58 13.41 -12.23
CA GLY A 29 2.33 13.23 -13.65
C GLY A 29 3.34 12.26 -14.27
N TRP A 30 4.64 12.43 -13.98
CA TRP A 30 5.69 11.52 -14.45
C TRP A 30 5.47 10.07 -13.98
N LEU A 31 5.26 9.87 -12.68
CA LEU A 31 5.12 8.54 -12.10
C LEU A 31 3.83 7.85 -12.56
N PHE A 32 2.72 8.59 -12.66
CA PHE A 32 1.43 8.08 -13.10
C PHE A 32 1.43 7.77 -14.60
N CYS A 33 2.00 8.64 -15.44
CA CYS A 33 2.20 8.34 -16.86
C CYS A 33 3.10 7.11 -17.03
N GLY A 34 4.20 7.01 -16.28
CA GLY A 34 5.05 5.83 -16.25
C GLY A 34 4.29 4.55 -15.88
N ALA A 35 3.43 4.61 -14.85
CA ALA A 35 2.59 3.50 -14.40
C ALA A 35 1.57 3.06 -15.45
N VAL A 36 0.87 4.01 -16.08
CA VAL A 36 -0.11 3.72 -17.13
C VAL A 36 0.56 3.09 -18.36
N VAL A 37 1.68 3.67 -18.82
CA VAL A 37 2.42 3.13 -19.96
C VAL A 37 3.02 1.76 -19.63
N TRP A 38 3.53 1.58 -18.41
CA TRP A 38 4.01 0.28 -17.95
C TRP A 38 2.89 -0.77 -17.94
N GLY A 39 1.70 -0.42 -17.46
CA GLY A 39 0.51 -1.27 -17.52
C GLY A 39 0.17 -1.71 -18.95
N LEU A 40 0.17 -0.75 -19.90
CA LEU A 40 -0.04 -1.00 -21.32
C LEU A 40 1.00 -1.95 -21.92
N VAL A 41 2.29 -1.70 -21.66
CA VAL A 41 3.39 -2.53 -22.17
C VAL A 41 3.31 -3.94 -21.61
N ARG A 42 3.05 -4.08 -20.31
CA ARG A 42 2.91 -5.40 -19.70
C ARG A 42 1.74 -6.17 -20.29
N SER A 43 0.54 -5.60 -20.32
CA SER A 43 -0.64 -6.30 -20.87
C SER A 43 -0.53 -6.66 -22.36
N THR A 44 0.28 -5.94 -23.14
CA THR A 44 0.51 -6.28 -24.56
C THR A 44 1.55 -7.38 -24.74
N LEU A 45 2.56 -7.46 -23.87
CA LEU A 45 3.66 -8.43 -23.97
C LEU A 45 3.37 -9.74 -23.22
N THR A 46 2.67 -9.66 -22.10
CA THR A 46 2.14 -10.82 -21.38
C THR A 46 0.71 -11.06 -21.87
N ASN A 47 0.53 -11.91 -22.89
CA ASN A 47 -0.79 -12.28 -23.42
C ASN A 47 -1.77 -12.50 -22.25
N GLY A 48 -2.77 -11.63 -22.15
CA GLY A 48 -3.60 -11.39 -20.96
C GLY A 48 -4.02 -12.66 -20.22
N GLY A 49 -3.30 -12.94 -19.13
CA GLY A 49 -3.75 -13.90 -18.12
C GLY A 49 -2.88 -15.13 -17.88
N VAL A 50 -1.86 -15.39 -18.70
CA VAL A 50 -0.96 -16.53 -18.45
C VAL A 50 0.29 -16.06 -17.71
N GLU A 51 0.16 -15.70 -16.43
CA GLU A 51 1.31 -15.63 -15.49
C GLU A 51 1.29 -16.84 -14.53
N TYR A 52 0.53 -17.89 -14.90
CA TYR A 52 0.27 -19.06 -14.06
C TYR A 52 1.33 -20.17 -14.16
N ASP A 53 2.05 -20.25 -15.28
CA ASP A 53 3.14 -21.20 -15.46
C ASP A 53 4.41 -20.42 -15.70
N GLY A 54 5.47 -20.68 -14.92
CA GLY A 54 6.78 -20.02 -14.97
C GLY A 54 7.56 -20.10 -16.29
N VAL A 55 6.87 -20.23 -17.42
CA VAL A 55 7.35 -20.31 -18.80
C VAL A 55 6.83 -19.13 -19.66
N THR A 56 5.99 -18.24 -19.14
CA THR A 56 5.42 -17.17 -19.97
C THR A 56 6.39 -16.04 -20.29
N ARG A 57 6.28 -15.55 -21.54
CA ARG A 57 7.16 -14.55 -22.16
C ARG A 57 7.32 -13.33 -21.26
N ALA A 58 8.36 -13.35 -20.44
CA ALA A 58 8.71 -12.24 -19.58
C ALA A 58 8.99 -11.01 -20.44
N VAL A 59 8.52 -9.84 -20.00
CA VAL A 59 8.88 -8.56 -20.61
C VAL A 59 10.40 -8.53 -20.77
N PRO A 60 10.94 -8.26 -21.99
CA PRO A 60 12.38 -8.24 -22.23
C PRO A 60 13.11 -7.42 -21.17
N VAL A 61 14.23 -7.95 -20.65
CA VAL A 61 14.97 -7.35 -19.54
C VAL A 61 15.34 -5.89 -19.83
N VAL A 62 15.70 -5.58 -21.09
CA VAL A 62 16.01 -4.20 -21.53
C VAL A 62 14.82 -3.26 -21.31
N ILE A 63 13.61 -3.68 -21.68
CA ILE A 63 12.39 -2.89 -21.48
C ILE A 63 12.14 -2.70 -19.98
N SER A 64 12.24 -3.78 -19.20
CA SER A 64 12.08 -3.72 -17.74
C SER A 64 13.08 -2.75 -17.08
N VAL A 65 14.35 -2.75 -17.52
CA VAL A 65 15.38 -1.82 -17.03
C VAL A 65 15.05 -0.38 -17.41
N VAL A 66 14.60 -0.11 -18.64
CA VAL A 66 14.21 1.24 -19.08
C VAL A 66 13.06 1.77 -18.22
N PHE A 67 12.00 0.99 -18.01
CA PHE A 67 10.90 1.42 -17.15
C PHE A 67 11.33 1.58 -15.69
N MET A 68 12.21 0.71 -15.19
CA MET A 68 12.77 0.86 -13.84
C MET A 68 13.51 2.20 -13.69
N LEU A 69 14.28 2.62 -14.69
CA LEU A 69 14.94 3.93 -14.72
C LEU A 69 13.93 5.09 -14.79
N ILE A 70 12.85 4.95 -15.56
CA ILE A 70 11.76 5.94 -15.61
C ILE A 70 11.15 6.13 -14.22
N PHE A 71 10.84 5.05 -13.49
CA PHE A 71 10.31 5.14 -12.13
C PHE A 71 11.35 5.64 -11.11
N ALA A 72 12.62 5.29 -11.29
CA ALA A 72 13.70 5.72 -10.41
C ALA A 72 14.05 7.20 -10.59
N TYR A 73 13.80 7.79 -11.77
CA TYR A 73 14.25 9.15 -12.10
C TYR A 73 13.83 10.22 -11.07
N PRO A 74 12.56 10.33 -10.62
CA PRO A 74 12.19 11.31 -9.59
C PRO A 74 12.91 11.09 -8.26
N ALA A 75 13.16 9.85 -7.87
CA ALA A 75 13.88 9.50 -6.64
C ALA A 75 15.37 9.85 -6.75
N LEU A 76 16.01 9.49 -7.86
CA LEU A 76 17.41 9.82 -8.16
C LEU A 76 17.63 11.34 -8.22
N ARG A 77 16.74 12.08 -8.87
CA ARG A 77 16.78 13.55 -8.92
C ARG A 77 16.62 14.19 -7.53
N SER A 78 15.94 13.50 -6.62
CA SER A 78 15.63 13.98 -5.26
C SER A 78 16.63 13.53 -4.20
N ILE A 79 17.65 12.73 -4.56
CA ILE A 79 18.60 12.14 -3.60
C ILE A 79 19.35 13.18 -2.75
N TRP A 80 19.58 14.37 -3.32
CA TRP A 80 20.25 15.50 -2.67
C TRP A 80 19.28 16.46 -1.98
N SER A 81 17.97 16.27 -2.14
CA SER A 81 16.94 17.14 -1.58
C SER A 81 16.09 16.37 -0.57
N PRO A 82 16.43 16.45 0.74
CA PRO A 82 15.77 15.66 1.78
C PRO A 82 14.24 15.83 1.78
N ASP A 83 13.73 17.06 1.72
CA ASP A 83 12.29 17.34 1.71
C ASP A 83 11.56 16.71 0.53
N ARG A 84 12.20 16.69 -0.65
CA ARG A 84 11.63 16.06 -1.86
C ARG A 84 11.54 14.56 -1.70
N LEU A 85 12.57 13.94 -1.12
CA LEU A 85 12.61 12.50 -0.93
C LEU A 85 11.57 12.04 0.10
N VAL A 86 11.40 12.80 1.18
CA VAL A 86 10.36 12.54 2.19
C VAL A 86 8.97 12.68 1.58
N TRP A 87 8.73 13.74 0.81
CA TRP A 87 7.45 13.91 0.13
C TRP A 87 7.19 12.78 -0.89
N LEU A 88 8.21 12.43 -1.68
CA LEU A 88 8.12 11.37 -2.67
C LEU A 88 7.89 9.99 -2.04
N LEU A 89 8.45 9.73 -0.86
CA LEU A 89 8.21 8.48 -0.12
C LEU A 89 6.72 8.33 0.19
N GLY A 90 6.07 9.40 0.67
CA GLY A 90 4.62 9.44 0.87
C GLY A 90 3.84 9.27 -0.42
N ALA A 91 4.27 9.91 -1.51
CA ALA A 91 3.59 9.85 -2.81
C ALA A 91 3.73 8.48 -3.51
N SER A 92 4.84 7.78 -3.28
CA SER A 92 5.18 6.54 -3.99
C SER A 92 4.31 5.33 -3.66
N VAL A 93 3.50 5.41 -2.61
CA VAL A 93 2.59 4.34 -2.18
C VAL A 93 1.55 3.95 -3.23
N THR A 94 1.27 4.82 -4.21
CA THR A 94 0.31 4.55 -5.28
C THR A 94 0.96 3.97 -6.53
N ILE A 95 2.27 3.76 -6.53
CA ILE A 95 3.01 3.18 -7.66
C ILE A 95 3.31 1.73 -7.28
N GLY A 96 2.30 0.88 -7.35
CA GLY A 96 2.34 -0.43 -6.73
C GLY A 96 2.91 -1.56 -7.58
N ILE A 97 3.29 -1.31 -8.84
CA ILE A 97 3.97 -2.33 -9.66
C ILE A 97 5.13 -1.71 -10.43
N LEU A 98 6.33 -2.18 -10.10
CA LEU A 98 7.53 -1.95 -10.89
C LEU A 98 7.83 -3.14 -11.82
N PRO A 99 8.60 -2.91 -12.90
CA PRO A 99 9.12 -3.99 -13.71
C PRO A 99 9.99 -4.94 -12.90
N LYS A 100 9.75 -6.26 -13.03
CA LYS A 100 10.62 -7.29 -12.47
C LYS A 100 11.96 -7.25 -13.20
N VAL A 101 13.02 -6.81 -12.52
CA VAL A 101 14.41 -6.87 -13.03
C VAL A 101 15.10 -8.05 -12.35
N PRO A 102 15.67 -9.03 -13.08
CA PRO A 102 16.25 -10.23 -12.48
C PRO A 102 17.30 -9.95 -11.39
N LEU A 103 18.03 -8.84 -11.47
CA LEU A 103 19.05 -8.45 -10.48
C LEU A 103 18.49 -7.68 -9.28
N MET A 104 17.22 -7.26 -9.32
CA MET A 104 16.55 -6.51 -8.25
C MET A 104 15.15 -7.10 -7.96
N PRO A 105 15.03 -8.39 -7.59
CA PRO A 105 13.74 -9.05 -7.39
C PRO A 105 12.93 -8.48 -6.19
N PHE A 106 13.59 -7.73 -5.31
CA PHE A 106 13.02 -7.08 -4.13
C PHE A 106 12.38 -5.72 -4.42
N ALA A 107 12.76 -5.04 -5.52
CA ALA A 107 12.24 -3.73 -5.88
C ALA A 107 10.91 -3.85 -6.65
N ARG A 108 9.84 -4.20 -5.94
CA ARG A 108 8.51 -4.49 -6.50
C ARG A 108 7.58 -3.28 -6.58
N GLU A 109 7.75 -2.30 -5.69
CA GLU A 109 6.89 -1.13 -5.58
C GLU A 109 7.71 0.17 -5.62
N GLY A 110 7.09 1.27 -6.05
CA GLY A 110 7.73 2.59 -6.14
C GLY A 110 8.33 3.04 -4.81
N VAL A 111 7.68 2.68 -3.68
CA VAL A 111 8.23 2.92 -2.33
C VAL A 111 9.63 2.33 -2.17
N HIS A 112 9.89 1.13 -2.71
CA HIS A 112 11.18 0.47 -2.56
C HIS A 112 12.29 1.29 -3.24
N LEU A 113 12.03 1.84 -4.43
CA LEU A 113 13.00 2.71 -5.11
C LEU A 113 13.29 3.98 -4.32
N VAL A 114 12.25 4.59 -3.72
CA VAL A 114 12.44 5.80 -2.91
C VAL A 114 13.21 5.51 -1.63
N LEU A 115 12.95 4.35 -0.99
CA LEU A 115 13.70 3.91 0.19
C LEU A 115 15.17 3.67 -0.14
N LEU A 116 15.46 3.00 -1.26
CA LEU A 116 16.84 2.77 -1.72
C LEU A 116 17.55 4.09 -2.02
N ALA A 117 16.91 5.01 -2.76
CA ALA A 117 17.48 6.33 -3.02
C ALA A 117 17.71 7.12 -1.71
N GLY A 118 16.78 7.03 -0.76
CA GLY A 118 16.90 7.66 0.56
C GLY A 118 18.07 7.13 1.37
N ALA A 119 18.24 5.81 1.39
CA ALA A 119 19.37 5.15 2.04
C ALA A 119 20.70 5.55 1.40
N VAL A 120 20.80 5.56 0.06
CA VAL A 120 22.00 6.04 -0.64
C VAL A 120 22.28 7.50 -0.30
N GLY A 121 21.26 8.37 -0.29
CA GLY A 121 21.41 9.76 0.09
C GLY A 121 21.95 9.95 1.51
N LEU A 122 21.50 9.15 2.47
CA LEU A 122 22.00 9.12 3.85
C LEU A 122 23.47 8.69 3.93
N VAL A 123 23.83 7.63 3.21
CA VAL A 123 25.20 7.08 3.18
C VAL A 123 26.16 8.07 2.52
N CYS A 124 25.80 8.65 1.37
CA CYS A 124 26.62 9.64 0.67
C CYS A 124 26.89 10.89 1.51
N ARG A 125 25.94 11.28 2.37
CA ARG A 125 26.10 12.41 3.32
C ARG A 125 26.82 12.02 4.62
N ARG A 126 27.27 10.77 4.74
CA ARG A 126 27.95 10.21 5.93
C ARG A 126 27.18 10.46 7.23
N VAL A 127 25.85 10.32 7.18
CA VAL A 127 25.00 10.57 8.36
C VAL A 127 25.20 9.47 9.40
N TRP A 128 25.66 9.86 10.58
CA TRP A 128 25.81 8.94 11.71
C TRP A 128 24.49 8.80 12.48
N LEU A 129 23.86 7.62 12.39
CA LEU A 129 22.54 7.33 12.97
C LEU A 129 22.60 6.54 14.30
N GLY A 130 23.80 6.15 14.75
CA GLY A 130 24.00 5.26 15.90
C GLY A 130 23.31 5.74 17.17
N LYS A 131 23.44 7.03 17.52
CA LYS A 131 22.77 7.61 18.69
C LYS A 131 21.24 7.61 18.59
N THR A 132 20.69 7.82 17.40
CA THR A 132 19.23 7.81 17.21
C THR A 132 18.68 6.40 17.42
N ILE A 133 19.33 5.41 16.81
CA ILE A 133 18.99 3.99 16.96
C ILE A 133 19.11 3.59 18.44
N ALA A 134 20.22 3.92 19.09
CA ALA A 134 20.46 3.57 20.50
C ALA A 134 19.50 4.22 21.50
N THR A 135 18.79 5.29 21.13
CA THR A 135 17.86 6.01 22.04
C THR A 135 16.40 5.81 21.69
N SER A 136 16.09 4.98 20.69
CA SER A 136 14.73 4.79 20.20
C SER A 136 14.34 3.31 20.30
N PRO A 137 13.53 2.91 21.30
CA PRO A 137 13.04 1.54 21.43
C PRO A 137 12.42 0.93 20.16
N PRO A 138 11.56 1.63 19.38
CA PRO A 138 11.05 1.04 18.13
C PRO A 138 12.17 0.80 17.12
N LEU A 139 13.17 1.69 17.00
CA LEU A 139 14.30 1.44 16.10
C LEU A 139 15.17 0.28 16.59
N GLN A 140 15.42 0.17 17.89
CA GLN A 140 16.17 -0.96 18.46
C GLN A 140 15.50 -2.30 18.12
N LEU A 141 14.18 -2.40 18.29
CA LEU A 141 13.43 -3.61 17.95
C LEU A 141 13.48 -3.91 16.45
N TYR A 142 13.34 -2.89 15.60
CA TYR A 142 13.44 -3.07 14.15
C TYR A 142 14.84 -3.55 13.72
N PHE A 143 15.92 -2.97 14.25
CA PHE A 143 17.28 -3.40 13.94
C PHE A 143 17.62 -4.76 14.57
N ALA A 144 17.02 -5.12 15.71
CA ALA A 144 17.11 -6.47 16.25
C ALA A 144 16.42 -7.49 15.32
N TYR A 145 15.24 -7.15 14.79
CA TYR A 145 14.56 -7.95 13.76
C TYR A 145 15.41 -8.13 12.50
N LEU A 146 16.06 -7.05 12.01
CA LEU A 146 17.03 -7.15 10.91
C LEU A 146 18.17 -8.12 11.21
N GLY A 147 18.73 -8.07 12.42
CA GLY A 147 19.76 -9.01 12.87
C GLY A 147 19.29 -10.45 12.83
N ILE A 148 18.07 -10.73 13.27
CA ILE A 148 17.46 -12.06 13.20
C ILE A 148 17.29 -12.51 11.74
N CYS A 149 16.81 -11.64 10.85
CA CYS A 149 16.69 -11.94 9.41
C CYS A 149 18.04 -12.34 8.81
N MET A 150 19.10 -11.58 9.11
CA MET A 150 20.46 -11.86 8.66
C MET A 150 20.97 -13.22 9.19
N ILE A 151 20.80 -13.48 10.49
CA ILE A 151 21.17 -14.77 11.10
C ILE A 151 20.40 -15.92 10.44
N SER A 152 19.11 -15.74 10.22
CA SER A 152 18.24 -16.74 9.58
C SER A 152 18.75 -17.12 8.19
N ILE A 153 19.08 -16.12 7.35
CA ILE A 153 19.66 -16.34 6.02
C ILE A 153 21.00 -17.08 6.13
N LEU A 154 21.91 -16.62 6.99
CA LEU A 154 23.24 -17.21 7.15
C LEU A 154 23.17 -18.67 7.59
N VAL A 155 22.36 -18.98 8.60
CA VAL A 155 22.18 -20.35 9.08
C VAL A 155 21.51 -21.22 8.01
N SER A 156 20.58 -20.65 7.23
CA SER A 156 20.00 -21.34 6.07
C SER A 156 21.02 -21.81 5.06
N GLN A 157 21.94 -20.91 4.68
CA GLN A 157 23.03 -21.22 3.76
C GLN A 157 24.02 -22.23 4.33
N VAL A 158 24.49 -22.02 5.57
CA VAL A 158 25.50 -22.88 6.19
C VAL A 158 24.98 -24.32 6.38
N SER A 159 23.68 -24.49 6.58
CA SER A 159 23.08 -25.82 6.72
C SER A 159 22.88 -26.56 5.39
N GLY A 160 23.23 -25.95 4.25
CA GLY A 160 23.03 -26.53 2.92
C GLY A 160 21.56 -26.68 2.50
N LEU A 161 20.62 -26.07 3.23
CA LEU A 161 19.19 -26.18 2.95
C LEU A 161 18.72 -25.16 1.91
N ALA A 162 19.45 -24.06 1.74
CA ALA A 162 19.06 -22.99 0.85
C ALA A 162 19.86 -23.00 -0.45
N GLY A 163 19.16 -22.96 -1.59
CA GLY A 163 19.77 -22.83 -2.91
C GLY A 163 20.33 -21.43 -3.19
N ALA A 164 21.12 -21.30 -4.27
CA ALA A 164 21.65 -20.01 -4.72
C ALA A 164 20.54 -18.96 -5.01
N TRP A 165 19.36 -19.43 -5.40
CA TRP A 165 18.18 -18.61 -5.58
C TRP A 165 17.68 -18.00 -4.26
N GLU A 166 17.50 -18.82 -3.22
CA GLU A 166 17.03 -18.36 -1.91
C GLU A 166 18.00 -17.38 -1.27
N LEU A 167 19.32 -17.60 -1.45
CA LEU A 167 20.34 -16.64 -1.04
C LEU A 167 20.13 -15.28 -1.71
N LYS A 168 19.92 -15.28 -3.02
CA LYS A 168 19.73 -14.07 -3.81
C LYS A 168 18.48 -13.30 -3.38
N VAL A 169 17.36 -14.00 -3.14
CA VAL A 169 16.13 -13.37 -2.66
C VAL A 169 16.33 -12.83 -1.25
N GLY A 170 16.87 -13.63 -0.33
CA GLY A 170 17.10 -13.22 1.05
C GLY A 170 18.03 -12.02 1.19
N VAL A 171 19.13 -11.98 0.42
CA VAL A 171 20.02 -10.80 0.37
C VAL A 171 19.30 -9.59 -0.19
N GLY A 172 18.48 -9.77 -1.24
CA GLY A 172 17.66 -8.71 -1.82
C GLY A 172 16.69 -8.08 -0.81
N GLU A 173 15.95 -8.91 -0.08
CA GLU A 173 15.04 -8.45 0.97
C GLU A 173 15.80 -7.80 2.14
N LEU A 174 16.96 -8.35 2.53
CA LEU A 174 17.81 -7.74 3.56
C LEU A 174 18.31 -6.34 3.16
N ILE A 175 18.65 -6.13 1.88
CA ILE A 175 19.00 -4.80 1.34
C ILE A 175 17.81 -3.85 1.48
N LEU A 176 16.61 -4.30 1.10
CA LEU A 176 15.39 -3.50 1.20
C LEU A 176 15.06 -3.13 2.65
N TYR A 177 15.08 -4.10 3.56
CA TYR A 177 14.79 -3.87 4.98
C TYR A 177 15.85 -2.99 5.64
N THR A 178 17.12 -3.15 5.26
CA THR A 178 18.19 -2.26 5.71
C THR A 178 17.97 -0.83 5.22
N ALA A 179 17.60 -0.66 3.94
CA ALA A 179 17.27 0.65 3.39
C ALA A 179 16.08 1.30 4.13
N PHE A 180 15.03 0.52 4.40
CA PHE A 180 13.89 0.96 5.21
C PHE A 180 14.32 1.39 6.61
N GLY A 181 15.11 0.56 7.31
CA GLY A 181 15.66 0.84 8.63
C GLY A 181 16.49 2.13 8.70
N LEU A 182 17.35 2.35 7.71
CA LEU A 182 18.14 3.58 7.58
C LEU A 182 17.25 4.80 7.36
N VAL A 183 16.24 4.69 6.50
CA VAL A 183 15.31 5.80 6.23
C VAL A 183 14.47 6.14 7.47
N ILE A 184 13.88 5.17 8.17
CA ILE A 184 13.11 5.47 9.40
C ILE A 184 13.99 6.03 10.53
N ALA A 185 15.25 5.59 10.62
CA ALA A 185 16.22 6.18 11.55
C ALA A 185 16.61 7.61 11.13
N GLY A 186 16.74 7.86 9.83
CA GLY A 186 16.98 9.19 9.27
C GLY A 186 15.81 10.16 9.51
N LEU A 187 14.57 9.69 9.37
CA LEU A 187 13.35 10.44 9.72
C LEU A 187 13.29 10.74 11.21
N ALA A 188 13.56 9.74 12.06
CA ALA A 188 13.58 9.90 13.51
C ALA A 188 14.67 10.87 14.00
N ALA A 189 15.76 10.99 13.25
CA ALA A 189 16.84 11.92 13.52
C ALA A 189 16.63 13.31 12.90
N ASP A 190 15.53 13.51 12.16
CA ASP A 190 15.26 14.70 11.35
C ASP A 190 16.41 15.04 10.36
N ARG A 191 17.12 14.02 9.88
CA ARG A 191 18.29 14.17 8.98
C ARG A 191 17.94 14.10 7.51
N ILE A 192 16.74 13.64 7.21
CA ILE A 192 16.20 13.58 5.85
C ILE A 192 15.02 14.51 5.65
N SER A 193 14.74 15.41 6.59
CA SER A 193 13.83 16.55 6.43
C SER A 193 14.64 17.82 6.64
N GLY A 194 14.46 18.80 5.76
CA GLY A 194 15.16 20.09 5.77
C GLY A 194 14.33 21.21 6.40
N SER A 195 13.00 21.11 6.36
CA SER A 195 12.11 22.09 6.98
C SER A 195 10.72 21.52 7.32
N GLY A 196 10.39 21.48 8.62
CA GLY A 196 9.07 21.06 9.10
C GLY A 196 9.01 19.60 9.55
N SER A 197 7.82 19.18 10.01
CA SER A 197 7.61 17.81 10.51
C SER A 197 7.66 16.78 9.36
N PRO A 198 8.56 15.78 9.38
CA PRO A 198 8.66 14.79 8.31
C PRO A 198 7.36 14.00 8.10
N ALA A 199 6.60 13.75 9.19
CA ALA A 199 5.33 13.06 9.12
C ALA A 199 4.29 13.84 8.30
N VAL A 200 4.26 15.16 8.44
CA VAL A 200 3.36 16.04 7.69
C VAL A 200 3.72 16.02 6.21
N THR A 201 5.01 16.09 5.89
CA THR A 201 5.51 16.04 4.50
C THR A 201 5.20 14.69 3.84
N LEU A 202 5.32 13.58 4.58
CA LEU A 202 4.91 12.25 4.11
C LEU A 202 3.40 12.17 3.84
N ILE A 203 2.57 12.66 4.77
CA ILE A 203 1.11 12.65 4.58
C ILE A 203 0.71 13.56 3.42
N ASP A 204 1.39 14.70 3.23
CA ASP A 204 1.15 15.56 2.07
C ASP A 204 1.42 14.82 0.76
N GLY A 205 2.58 14.15 0.64
CA GLY A 205 2.88 13.29 -0.52
C GLY A 205 1.82 12.23 -0.75
N PHE A 206 1.42 11.53 0.32
CA PHE A 206 0.37 10.50 0.28
C PHE A 206 -0.97 11.07 -0.21
N ALA A 207 -1.39 12.23 0.31
CA ALA A 207 -2.67 12.85 -0.04
C ALA A 207 -2.71 13.28 -1.50
N TRP A 208 -1.61 13.86 -2.01
CA TRP A 208 -1.49 14.19 -3.43
C TRP A 208 -1.54 12.94 -4.32
N ALA A 209 -0.88 11.86 -3.91
CA ALA A 209 -0.94 10.60 -4.63
C ALA A 209 -2.34 9.97 -4.61
N ALA A 210 -3.06 10.05 -3.49
CA ALA A 210 -4.47 9.64 -3.41
C ALA A 210 -5.37 10.47 -4.32
N ILE A 211 -5.18 11.79 -4.37
CA ILE A 211 -5.90 12.65 -5.31
C ILE A 211 -5.59 12.26 -6.76
N ALA A 212 -4.34 11.91 -7.08
CA ALA A 212 -4.00 11.46 -8.44
C ALA A 212 -4.69 10.12 -8.81
N GLN A 213 -4.95 9.25 -7.84
CA GLN A 213 -5.76 8.03 -8.06
C GLN A 213 -7.21 8.33 -8.47
N LEU A 214 -7.73 9.53 -8.16
CA LEU A 214 -9.04 10.01 -8.66
C LEU A 214 -9.11 10.03 -10.19
N LEU A 215 -7.97 10.19 -10.88
CA LEU A 215 -7.93 10.27 -12.34
C LEU A 215 -7.88 8.88 -12.98
N ILE A 216 -7.15 7.94 -12.37
CA ILE A 216 -6.99 6.59 -12.94
C ILE A 216 -8.15 5.67 -12.56
N ALA A 217 -8.60 5.68 -11.30
CA ALA A 217 -9.57 4.71 -10.83
C ALA A 217 -10.91 4.74 -11.61
N PRO A 218 -11.49 5.90 -11.98
CA PRO A 218 -12.68 5.93 -12.83
C PRO A 218 -12.43 5.31 -14.21
N VAL A 219 -11.29 5.60 -14.84
CA VAL A 219 -10.92 4.99 -16.13
C VAL A 219 -10.80 3.48 -16.00
N ALA A 220 -10.12 2.99 -14.95
CA ALA A 220 -9.97 1.56 -14.69
C ALA A 220 -11.32 0.88 -14.42
N ILE A 221 -12.24 1.52 -13.69
CA ILE A 221 -13.60 1.03 -13.45
C ILE A 221 -14.38 0.96 -14.76
N THR A 222 -14.37 2.03 -15.56
CA THR A 222 -15.05 2.06 -16.87
C THR A 222 -14.52 0.94 -17.77
N LEU A 223 -13.20 0.78 -17.86
CA LEU A 223 -12.58 -0.31 -18.60
C LEU A 223 -13.04 -1.69 -18.08
N ALA A 224 -13.14 -1.87 -16.76
CA ALA A 224 -13.60 -3.14 -16.17
C ALA A 224 -15.07 -3.45 -16.42
N ILE A 225 -15.91 -2.42 -16.56
CA ILE A 225 -17.32 -2.57 -16.90
C ILE A 225 -17.48 -3.00 -18.37
N VAL A 226 -16.77 -2.34 -19.30
CA VAL A 226 -16.99 -2.54 -20.75
C VAL A 226 -16.21 -3.73 -21.33
N SER A 227 -15.17 -4.19 -20.64
CA SER A 227 -14.30 -5.24 -21.17
C SER A 227 -14.82 -6.65 -20.85
N PRO A 228 -14.58 -7.64 -21.72
CA PRO A 228 -14.97 -9.03 -21.46
C PRO A 228 -14.28 -9.58 -20.20
N LEU A 229 -14.95 -10.52 -19.53
CA LEU A 229 -14.39 -11.21 -18.37
C LEU A 229 -13.35 -12.22 -18.85
N VAL A 230 -12.08 -11.84 -18.79
CA VAL A 230 -10.96 -12.71 -19.12
C VAL A 230 -10.22 -13.05 -17.82
N PRO A 231 -10.05 -14.33 -17.46
CA PRO A 231 -9.22 -14.74 -16.35
C PRO A 231 -7.78 -14.22 -16.50
N GLY A 232 -7.21 -13.63 -15.46
CA GLY A 232 -5.81 -13.21 -15.51
C GLY A 232 -5.35 -12.12 -14.55
N ASN A 233 -4.07 -12.16 -14.22
CA ASN A 233 -3.32 -11.00 -13.73
C ASN A 233 -3.12 -10.02 -14.89
N ASP A 234 -3.39 -8.73 -14.67
CA ASP A 234 -3.13 -7.65 -15.64
C ASP A 234 -4.04 -7.61 -16.86
N THR A 235 -5.32 -7.87 -16.62
CA THR A 235 -6.37 -7.53 -17.58
C THR A 235 -6.48 -6.00 -17.68
N LEU A 236 -6.99 -5.49 -18.82
CA LEU A 236 -7.34 -4.07 -18.97
C LEU A 236 -6.14 -3.12 -18.87
N PHE A 237 -5.11 -3.37 -19.68
CA PHE A 237 -3.90 -2.54 -19.70
C PHE A 237 -3.21 -2.47 -18.32
N GLY A 238 -3.28 -3.56 -17.57
CA GLY A 238 -2.62 -3.74 -16.28
C GLY A 238 -3.36 -3.12 -15.11
N MET A 239 -4.53 -2.51 -15.34
CA MET A 239 -5.33 -1.83 -14.33
C MET A 239 -6.39 -2.73 -13.68
N GLY A 240 -6.66 -3.89 -14.30
CA GLY A 240 -7.60 -4.90 -13.84
C GLY A 240 -6.93 -6.18 -13.35
N TYR A 241 -7.69 -6.92 -12.56
CA TYR A 241 -7.47 -8.32 -12.22
C TYR A 241 -8.79 -9.02 -12.43
N TRP A 242 -8.93 -9.81 -13.50
CA TRP A 242 -10.19 -10.46 -13.87
C TRP A 242 -11.39 -9.49 -13.86
N ASP A 243 -12.22 -9.53 -12.82
CA ASP A 243 -13.44 -8.74 -12.60
C ASP A 243 -13.26 -7.58 -11.59
N ARG A 244 -12.03 -7.37 -11.13
CA ARG A 244 -11.66 -6.43 -10.07
C ARG A 244 -10.74 -5.35 -10.60
N VAL A 245 -10.82 -4.19 -9.97
CA VAL A 245 -9.92 -3.07 -10.25
C VAL A 245 -8.74 -3.09 -9.30
N LYS A 246 -7.53 -3.03 -9.84
CA LYS A 246 -6.31 -2.84 -9.03
C LYS A 246 -5.60 -1.52 -9.32
N VAL A 247 -6.03 -0.77 -10.33
CA VAL A 247 -5.47 0.53 -10.70
C VAL A 247 -3.96 0.41 -10.97
N THR A 248 -3.12 0.99 -10.12
CA THR A 248 -1.65 0.93 -10.22
C THR A 248 -1.02 -0.02 -9.19
N PHE A 249 -1.83 -0.79 -8.45
CA PHE A 249 -1.39 -1.72 -7.42
C PHE A 249 -1.16 -3.13 -7.95
N SER A 250 -0.31 -3.92 -7.28
CA SER A 250 0.02 -5.31 -7.61
C SER A 250 -1.20 -6.22 -7.65
N GLY A 251 -2.17 -5.99 -6.76
CA GLY A 251 -3.43 -6.71 -6.75
C GLY A 251 -4.54 -5.98 -5.99
N PRO A 252 -5.72 -6.63 -5.89
CA PRO A 252 -6.88 -6.14 -5.13
C PRO A 252 -6.59 -5.75 -3.68
N ASP A 253 -5.78 -6.52 -2.96
CA ASP A 253 -5.60 -6.33 -1.52
C ASP A 253 -4.68 -5.16 -1.17
N PRO A 254 -3.54 -4.94 -1.83
CA PRO A 254 -2.78 -3.70 -1.68
C PRO A 254 -3.59 -2.45 -2.05
N ALA A 255 -4.46 -2.52 -3.06
CA ALA A 255 -5.42 -1.45 -3.36
C ALA A 255 -6.41 -1.25 -2.18
N GLY A 256 -6.90 -2.35 -1.60
CA GLY A 256 -7.75 -2.33 -0.42
C GLY A 256 -7.10 -1.68 0.80
N VAL A 257 -5.83 -2.03 1.09
CA VAL A 257 -4.99 -1.37 2.11
C VAL A 257 -4.98 0.13 1.88
N PHE A 258 -4.65 0.53 0.65
CA PHE A 258 -4.50 1.93 0.31
C PHE A 258 -5.79 2.71 0.53
N PHE A 259 -6.90 2.26 -0.04
CA PHE A 259 -8.16 2.97 0.10
C PHE A 259 -8.61 3.05 1.56
N ALA A 260 -8.46 1.97 2.35
CA ALA A 260 -8.80 1.98 3.77
C ALA A 260 -7.91 2.93 4.60
N ALA A 261 -6.59 2.86 4.42
CA ALA A 261 -5.63 3.72 5.14
C ALA A 261 -5.72 5.19 4.70
N SER A 262 -6.17 5.46 3.47
CA SER A 262 -6.27 6.81 2.93
C SER A 262 -7.33 7.66 3.62
N ILE A 263 -8.43 7.07 4.12
CA ILE A 263 -9.54 7.81 4.75
C ILE A 263 -9.07 8.66 5.94
N PRO A 264 -8.48 8.10 7.02
CA PRO A 264 -8.05 8.90 8.16
C PRO A 264 -6.99 9.93 7.79
N LEU A 265 -6.06 9.58 6.90
CA LEU A 265 -4.98 10.47 6.47
C LEU A 265 -5.49 11.67 5.66
N LEU A 266 -6.38 11.44 4.69
CA LEU A 266 -6.95 12.53 3.88
C LEU A 266 -7.96 13.36 4.64
N VAL A 267 -8.73 12.80 5.57
CA VAL A 267 -9.61 13.59 6.45
C VAL A 267 -8.78 14.57 7.27
N TRP A 268 -7.71 14.09 7.90
CA TRP A 268 -6.78 14.97 8.61
C TRP A 268 -6.18 16.02 7.67
N TRP A 269 -5.61 15.60 6.53
CA TRP A 269 -4.93 16.51 5.60
C TRP A 269 -5.89 17.57 5.05
N ALA A 270 -7.08 17.17 4.59
CA ALA A 270 -8.09 18.08 4.01
C ALA A 270 -8.64 19.07 5.04
N SER A 271 -8.74 18.68 6.32
CA SER A 271 -9.14 19.58 7.41
C SER A 271 -8.16 20.75 7.62
N ARG A 272 -6.93 20.61 7.15
CA ARG A 272 -5.85 21.60 7.29
C ARG A 272 -5.61 22.43 6.03
N GLN A 273 -6.20 22.05 4.90
CA GLN A 273 -6.01 22.76 3.65
C GLN A 273 -6.75 24.10 3.66
N ARG A 274 -5.98 25.19 3.50
CA ARG A 274 -6.52 26.54 3.30
C ARG A 274 -6.87 26.81 1.84
N VAL A 275 -6.17 26.16 0.91
CA VAL A 275 -6.43 26.31 -0.52
C VAL A 275 -7.65 25.49 -0.89
N GLN A 276 -8.59 26.11 -1.62
CA GLN A 276 -9.88 25.50 -1.94
C GLN A 276 -9.75 24.30 -2.89
N ILE A 277 -8.87 24.37 -3.89
CA ILE A 277 -8.74 23.32 -4.92
C ILE A 277 -8.30 21.97 -4.32
N PRO A 278 -7.17 21.87 -3.58
CA PRO A 278 -6.77 20.59 -2.98
C PRO A 278 -7.79 20.05 -1.97
N ARG A 279 -8.46 20.96 -1.25
CA ARG A 279 -9.54 20.60 -0.31
C ARG A 279 -10.75 19.99 -1.02
N MET A 280 -11.16 20.57 -2.14
CA MET A 280 -12.26 20.07 -2.98
C MET A 280 -11.89 18.71 -3.58
N ALA A 281 -10.68 18.58 -4.13
CA ALA A 281 -10.20 17.31 -4.69
C ALA A 281 -10.20 16.18 -3.65
N ALA A 282 -9.75 16.45 -2.41
CA ALA A 282 -9.82 15.49 -1.33
C ALA A 282 -11.27 15.13 -0.95
N MET A 283 -12.20 16.08 -0.96
CA MET A 283 -13.62 15.77 -0.73
C MET A 283 -14.18 14.83 -1.79
N ILE A 284 -13.91 15.09 -3.07
CA ILE A 284 -14.36 14.22 -4.17
C ILE A 284 -13.73 12.84 -4.03
N TYR A 285 -12.42 12.77 -3.74
CA TYR A 285 -11.75 11.50 -3.47
C TYR A 285 -12.41 10.75 -2.32
N LEU A 286 -12.66 11.41 -1.18
CA LEU A 286 -13.30 10.76 -0.03
C LEU A 286 -14.64 10.15 -0.45
N GLN A 287 -15.47 10.86 -1.22
CA GLN A 287 -16.73 10.31 -1.72
C GLN A 287 -16.55 9.09 -2.63
N LEU A 288 -15.50 9.04 -3.44
CA LEU A 288 -15.27 7.95 -4.40
C LEU A 288 -14.45 6.78 -3.82
N ALA A 289 -13.68 6.98 -2.75
CA ALA A 289 -12.83 5.96 -2.15
C ALA A 289 -13.59 4.68 -1.75
N PRO A 290 -14.82 4.74 -1.19
CA PRO A 290 -15.64 3.55 -0.97
C PRO A 290 -15.91 2.77 -2.26
N TRP A 291 -16.24 3.47 -3.35
CA TRP A 291 -16.53 2.83 -4.64
C TRP A 291 -15.29 2.18 -5.23
N PHE A 292 -14.13 2.85 -5.14
CA PHE A 292 -12.85 2.29 -5.57
C PHE A 292 -12.50 1.03 -4.78
N LEU A 293 -12.75 1.04 -3.46
CA LEU A 293 -12.58 -0.13 -2.62
C LEU A 293 -13.52 -1.28 -3.02
N ILE A 294 -14.80 -1.02 -3.24
CA ILE A 294 -15.75 -2.06 -3.67
C ILE A 294 -15.38 -2.60 -5.05
N ALA A 295 -14.93 -1.74 -5.97
CA ALA A 295 -14.43 -2.13 -7.28
C ALA A 295 -13.19 -3.03 -7.22
N SER A 296 -12.33 -2.86 -6.19
CA SER A 296 -11.20 -3.77 -5.98
C SER A 296 -11.62 -5.17 -5.55
N GLY A 297 -12.78 -5.33 -4.94
CA GLY A 297 -13.24 -6.62 -4.42
C GLY A 297 -12.45 -7.15 -3.22
N SER A 298 -11.55 -6.35 -2.61
CA SER A 298 -10.85 -6.77 -1.39
C SER A 298 -11.79 -6.83 -0.19
N ARG A 299 -12.03 -8.04 0.34
CA ARG A 299 -12.92 -8.28 1.50
C ARG A 299 -12.33 -7.71 2.79
N THR A 300 -11.04 -7.96 3.02
CA THR A 300 -10.30 -7.43 4.18
C THR A 300 -10.22 -5.91 4.13
N GLY A 301 -10.02 -5.32 2.95
CA GLY A 301 -10.07 -3.87 2.74
C GLY A 301 -11.41 -3.25 3.16
N ARG A 302 -12.54 -3.90 2.83
CA ARG A 302 -13.90 -3.47 3.26
C ARG A 302 -14.02 -3.40 4.78
N ILE A 303 -13.60 -4.45 5.47
CA ILE A 303 -13.62 -4.51 6.95
C ILE A 303 -12.73 -3.40 7.52
N ALA A 304 -11.50 -3.26 7.01
CA ALA A 304 -10.55 -2.24 7.45
C ALA A 304 -11.08 -0.82 7.24
N MET A 305 -11.77 -0.54 6.13
CA MET A 305 -12.40 0.77 5.90
C MET A 305 -13.53 1.04 6.89
N LEU A 306 -14.39 0.07 7.20
CA LEU A 306 -15.44 0.24 8.21
C LEU A 306 -14.84 0.53 9.60
N VAL A 307 -13.78 -0.19 9.97
CA VAL A 307 -13.04 0.07 11.22
C VAL A 307 -12.45 1.48 11.21
N ALA A 308 -11.83 1.90 10.10
CA ALA A 308 -11.23 3.24 9.99
C ALA A 308 -12.28 4.35 10.07
N VAL A 309 -13.39 4.22 9.35
CA VAL A 309 -14.52 5.16 9.39
C VAL A 309 -15.12 5.22 10.79
N GLY A 310 -15.39 4.06 11.39
CA GLY A 310 -15.92 3.96 12.76
C GLY A 310 -15.02 4.66 13.76
N ALA A 311 -13.71 4.39 13.72
CA ALA A 311 -12.73 5.06 14.55
C ALA A 311 -12.75 6.59 14.35
N CYS A 312 -12.80 7.06 13.10
CA CYS A 312 -12.82 8.50 12.80
C CYS A 312 -14.09 9.21 13.28
N LEU A 313 -15.26 8.53 13.38
CA LEU A 313 -16.49 9.12 13.94
C LEU A 313 -16.35 9.49 15.43
N PHE A 314 -15.52 8.75 16.18
CA PHE A 314 -15.27 9.03 17.60
C PHE A 314 -14.42 10.29 17.82
N ARG A 315 -13.66 10.74 16.81
CA ARG A 315 -12.85 11.95 16.89
C ARG A 315 -13.64 13.17 16.42
N ARG A 316 -13.88 14.14 17.32
CA ARG A 316 -14.70 15.34 17.04
C ARG A 316 -14.22 16.13 15.81
N SER A 317 -12.91 16.27 15.61
CA SER A 317 -12.35 17.00 14.46
C SER A 317 -12.58 16.30 13.12
N PHE A 318 -12.75 14.97 13.12
CA PHE A 318 -12.89 14.18 11.89
C PHE A 318 -14.36 13.91 11.56
N ARG A 319 -15.21 13.85 12.59
CA ARG A 319 -16.65 13.60 12.48
C ARG A 319 -17.35 14.36 11.35
N PRO A 320 -17.23 15.70 11.17
CA PRO A 320 -17.96 16.39 10.11
C PRO A 320 -17.55 15.96 8.70
N TRP A 321 -16.30 15.51 8.51
CA TRP A 321 -15.83 14.98 7.23
C TRP A 321 -16.37 13.58 6.97
N ILE A 322 -16.34 12.73 8.00
CA ILE A 322 -16.85 11.36 7.90
C ILE A 322 -18.37 11.33 7.72
N LEU A 323 -19.12 12.20 8.39
CA LEU A 323 -20.58 12.28 8.20
C LEU A 323 -20.96 12.61 6.75
N LYS A 324 -20.14 13.41 6.05
CA LYS A 324 -20.33 13.68 4.61
C LYS A 324 -20.01 12.47 3.74
N LEU A 325 -19.11 11.59 4.18
CA LEU A 325 -18.74 10.36 3.48
C LEU A 325 -19.80 9.26 3.62
N LEU A 326 -20.54 9.23 4.74
CA LEU A 326 -21.46 8.15 5.08
C LEU A 326 -22.46 7.77 3.98
N PRO A 327 -23.16 8.72 3.30
CA PRO A 327 -24.12 8.35 2.26
C PRO A 327 -23.46 7.53 1.13
N SER A 328 -22.31 7.98 0.64
CA SER A 328 -21.57 7.28 -0.41
C SER A 328 -21.06 5.91 0.07
N LEU A 329 -20.52 5.86 1.30
CA LEU A 329 -20.06 4.62 1.92
C LEU A 329 -21.19 3.58 2.03
N LEU A 330 -22.36 3.99 2.53
CA LEU A 330 -23.51 3.10 2.71
C LEU A 330 -23.99 2.52 1.39
N VAL A 331 -24.14 3.36 0.36
CA VAL A 331 -24.58 2.90 -0.98
C VAL A 331 -23.54 1.95 -1.59
N ALA A 332 -22.25 2.32 -1.55
CA ALA A 332 -21.18 1.47 -2.08
C ALA A 332 -21.15 0.10 -1.38
N PHE A 333 -21.22 0.07 -0.04
CA PHE A 333 -21.18 -1.18 0.73
C PHE A 333 -22.44 -2.01 0.57
N LEU A 334 -23.62 -1.40 0.40
CA LEU A 334 -24.84 -2.13 0.09
C LEU A 334 -24.69 -2.92 -1.22
N ILE A 335 -24.15 -2.27 -2.26
CA ILE A 335 -23.88 -2.93 -3.55
C ILE A 335 -22.79 -4.00 -3.39
N GLY A 336 -21.70 -3.67 -2.70
CA GLY A 336 -20.59 -4.58 -2.45
C GLY A 336 -20.95 -5.78 -1.56
N PHE A 337 -22.01 -5.71 -0.77
CA PHE A 337 -22.48 -6.84 0.03
C PHE A 337 -23.02 -7.98 -0.84
N PHE A 338 -23.72 -7.64 -1.93
CA PHE A 338 -24.32 -8.63 -2.82
C PHE A 338 -23.35 -9.19 -3.85
N TYR A 339 -22.30 -8.43 -4.22
CA TYR A 339 -21.40 -8.78 -5.31
C TYR A 339 -19.92 -8.71 -4.92
N GLN A 340 -19.12 -9.59 -5.54
CA GLN A 340 -17.68 -9.66 -5.32
C GLN A 340 -16.96 -8.34 -5.65
N SER A 341 -17.35 -7.65 -6.72
CA SER A 341 -16.80 -6.35 -7.11
C SER A 341 -17.90 -5.43 -7.70
N PHE A 342 -17.63 -4.13 -7.76
CA PHE A 342 -18.54 -3.17 -8.39
C PHE A 342 -18.76 -3.41 -9.90
N PRO A 343 -17.72 -3.67 -10.73
CA PRO A 343 -17.91 -4.05 -12.13
C PRO A 343 -18.80 -5.28 -12.31
N THR A 344 -18.65 -6.29 -11.45
CA THR A 344 -19.49 -7.51 -11.44
C THR A 344 -20.95 -7.19 -11.15
N ALA A 345 -21.22 -6.31 -10.17
CA ALA A 345 -22.58 -5.86 -9.85
C ALA A 345 -23.27 -5.19 -11.05
N LEU A 346 -22.55 -4.31 -11.76
CA LEU A 346 -23.09 -3.61 -12.92
C LEU A 346 -23.32 -4.54 -14.11
N LYS A 347 -22.43 -5.50 -14.36
CA LYS A 347 -22.62 -6.53 -15.40
C LYS A 347 -23.84 -7.41 -15.10
N ALA A 348 -24.01 -7.83 -13.84
CA ALA A 348 -25.19 -8.60 -13.42
C ALA A 348 -26.49 -7.80 -13.56
N PHE A 349 -26.48 -6.52 -13.18
CA PHE A 349 -27.62 -5.63 -13.40
C PHE A 349 -27.91 -5.43 -14.89
N GLY A 350 -26.88 -5.21 -15.71
CA GLY A 350 -27.00 -5.06 -17.16
C GLY A 350 -27.67 -6.27 -17.82
N LEU A 351 -27.32 -7.50 -17.40
CA LEU A 351 -27.96 -8.72 -17.89
C LEU A 351 -29.40 -8.90 -17.38
N ALA A 352 -29.67 -8.54 -16.13
CA ALA A 352 -31.04 -8.56 -15.61
C ALA A 352 -31.95 -7.58 -16.37
N VAL A 353 -31.41 -6.42 -16.74
CA VAL A 353 -32.11 -5.40 -17.54
C VAL A 353 -32.14 -5.76 -19.01
N SER A 354 -31.14 -6.44 -19.58
CA SER A 354 -31.17 -6.89 -20.98
C SER A 354 -32.33 -7.88 -21.19
N GLY A 355 -32.57 -8.80 -20.26
CA GLY A 355 -33.74 -9.68 -20.30
C GLY A 355 -35.08 -8.93 -20.30
N VAL A 356 -35.17 -7.80 -19.60
CA VAL A 356 -36.34 -6.90 -19.64
C VAL A 356 -36.36 -6.09 -20.94
N LEU A 357 -35.22 -5.61 -21.43
CA LEU A 357 -35.14 -4.85 -22.67
C LEU A 357 -35.45 -5.72 -23.90
N HIS A 358 -35.09 -7.00 -23.93
CA HIS A 358 -35.51 -7.95 -24.98
C HIS A 358 -37.03 -8.15 -25.03
N SER A 359 -37.75 -7.83 -23.94
CA SER A 359 -39.21 -7.83 -23.94
C SER A 359 -39.84 -6.54 -24.50
N VAL A 360 -39.03 -5.50 -24.75
CA VAL A 360 -39.49 -4.15 -25.15
C VAL A 360 -38.83 -3.66 -26.46
N LEU A 361 -37.60 -4.08 -26.76
CA LEU A 361 -36.78 -3.68 -27.91
C LEU A 361 -36.45 -4.89 -28.78
N SER A 362 -36.14 -4.66 -30.05
CA SER A 362 -35.70 -5.73 -30.95
C SER A 362 -34.36 -6.31 -30.53
N SER A 363 -34.20 -7.63 -30.70
CA SER A 363 -33.00 -8.35 -30.30
C SER A 363 -31.73 -7.80 -30.93
N ASP A 364 -31.78 -7.22 -32.13
CA ASP A 364 -30.62 -6.60 -32.78
C ASP A 364 -30.09 -5.37 -32.02
N VAL A 365 -30.99 -4.55 -31.46
CA VAL A 365 -30.61 -3.37 -30.66
C VAL A 365 -29.98 -3.82 -29.35
N VAL A 366 -30.58 -4.79 -28.67
CA VAL A 366 -30.08 -5.28 -27.38
C VAL A 366 -28.76 -6.05 -27.56
N ASN A 367 -28.66 -6.90 -28.59
CA ASN A 367 -27.44 -7.62 -28.95
C ASN A 367 -26.30 -6.68 -29.38
N SER A 368 -26.60 -5.52 -29.97
CA SER A 368 -25.58 -4.51 -30.30
C SER A 368 -24.98 -3.82 -29.07
N ILE A 369 -25.73 -3.76 -27.96
CA ILE A 369 -25.31 -3.10 -26.71
C ILE A 369 -24.65 -4.09 -25.74
N PHE A 370 -25.15 -5.34 -25.69
CA PHE A 370 -24.77 -6.33 -24.67
C PHE A 370 -24.11 -7.61 -25.25
N GLY A 371 -24.02 -7.74 -26.57
CA GLY A 371 -23.55 -8.97 -27.25
C GLY A 371 -24.68 -9.99 -27.43
N SER A 372 -24.47 -11.00 -28.30
CA SER A 372 -25.51 -11.99 -28.63
C SER A 372 -25.85 -12.93 -27.46
N ASP A 373 -27.15 -13.05 -27.17
CA ASP A 373 -27.77 -13.77 -26.03
C ASP A 373 -27.28 -15.21 -25.73
N ALA A 374 -26.96 -16.02 -26.74
CA ALA A 374 -26.87 -17.47 -26.54
C ALA A 374 -25.59 -17.95 -25.82
N ASP A 375 -24.43 -17.38 -26.15
CA ASP A 375 -23.14 -17.80 -25.58
C ASP A 375 -22.67 -16.90 -24.44
N ILE A 376 -23.02 -15.61 -24.49
CA ILE A 376 -22.64 -14.62 -23.46
C ILE A 376 -23.60 -14.73 -22.26
N GLY A 377 -24.90 -14.92 -22.48
CA GLY A 377 -25.89 -14.96 -21.40
C GLY A 377 -25.72 -16.14 -20.44
N ALA A 378 -25.60 -17.37 -20.96
CA ALA A 378 -25.52 -18.57 -20.13
C ALA A 378 -24.15 -18.79 -19.48
N GLN A 379 -23.06 -18.40 -20.16
CA GLN A 379 -21.71 -18.45 -19.59
C GLN A 379 -21.51 -17.31 -18.58
N THR A 380 -21.86 -16.07 -18.94
CA THR A 380 -21.76 -14.92 -18.01
C THR A 380 -22.71 -15.06 -16.83
N ALA A 381 -23.93 -15.61 -16.99
CA ALA A 381 -24.80 -15.88 -15.85
C ALA A 381 -24.27 -17.00 -14.93
N ARG A 382 -23.63 -18.04 -15.49
CA ARG A 382 -22.92 -19.05 -14.68
C ARG A 382 -21.72 -18.45 -13.97
N ASP A 383 -20.92 -17.66 -14.65
CA ASP A 383 -19.76 -16.97 -14.08
C ASP A 383 -20.19 -15.97 -12.99
N LEU A 384 -21.25 -15.19 -13.21
CA LEU A 384 -21.81 -14.24 -12.25
C LEU A 384 -22.46 -14.89 -11.05
N SER A 385 -23.11 -16.05 -11.21
CA SER A 385 -23.63 -16.82 -10.08
C SER A 385 -22.50 -17.40 -9.22
N GLY A 386 -21.38 -17.79 -9.82
CA GLY A 386 -20.14 -18.12 -9.11
C GLY A 386 -19.42 -16.91 -8.48
N MET A 387 -19.66 -15.69 -8.97
CA MET A 387 -19.12 -14.43 -8.42
C MET A 387 -20.04 -13.77 -7.38
N SER A 388 -21.20 -14.37 -7.10
CA SER A 388 -22.07 -13.98 -5.99
C SER A 388 -21.37 -14.26 -4.67
N LEU A 389 -21.41 -13.31 -3.73
CA LEU A 389 -20.90 -13.53 -2.37
C LEU A 389 -21.89 -14.30 -1.49
N ARG A 390 -23.13 -14.54 -1.95
CA ARG A 390 -24.12 -15.32 -1.19
C ARG A 390 -23.63 -16.76 -1.02
N GLY A 391 -23.32 -17.16 0.21
CA GLY A 391 -22.83 -18.50 0.55
C GLY A 391 -21.32 -18.74 0.40
N HIS A 392 -20.58 -17.81 -0.23
CA HIS A 392 -19.14 -17.95 -0.55
C HIS A 392 -18.23 -16.96 0.19
N PHE A 393 -18.78 -16.13 1.09
CA PHE A 393 -18.02 -15.11 1.82
C PHE A 393 -16.92 -15.71 2.73
N PHE A 394 -17.07 -16.98 3.13
CA PHE A 394 -16.17 -17.71 4.04
C PHE A 394 -15.71 -19.08 3.50
N GLN A 395 -15.68 -19.31 2.17
CA GLN A 395 -15.14 -20.58 1.66
C GLN A 395 -13.61 -20.62 1.84
N ASP A 396 -13.23 -21.22 2.97
CA ASP A 396 -11.90 -21.24 3.59
C ASP A 396 -11.12 -22.55 3.37
N SER A 397 -11.66 -23.53 2.62
CA SER A 397 -11.06 -24.86 2.51
C SER A 397 -9.65 -24.86 1.90
N GLU A 398 -9.40 -24.04 0.87
CA GLU A 398 -8.09 -23.93 0.23
C GLU A 398 -7.08 -23.18 1.11
N ARG A 399 -7.52 -22.15 1.83
CA ARG A 399 -6.65 -21.37 2.73
C ARG A 399 -6.27 -22.18 3.97
N TRP A 400 -7.21 -22.94 4.52
CA TRP A 400 -6.93 -23.83 5.65
C TRP A 400 -5.93 -24.91 5.27
N ARG A 401 -6.04 -25.49 4.06
CA ARG A 401 -5.06 -26.46 3.54
C ARG A 401 -3.66 -25.85 3.45
N LEU A 402 -3.54 -24.64 2.88
CA LEU A 402 -2.25 -23.94 2.83
C LEU A 402 -1.69 -23.68 4.23
N ILE A 403 -2.52 -23.22 5.17
CA ILE A 403 -2.11 -23.01 6.57
C ILE A 403 -1.66 -24.32 7.21
N SER A 404 -2.39 -25.42 7.04
CA SER A 404 -2.05 -26.71 7.63
C SER A 404 -0.75 -27.28 7.07
N GLU A 405 -0.57 -27.25 5.74
CA GLU A 405 0.68 -27.70 5.10
C GLU A 405 1.89 -26.86 5.56
N THR A 406 1.69 -25.54 5.67
CA THR A 406 2.70 -24.59 6.15
C THR A 406 3.08 -24.87 7.61
N TRP A 407 2.08 -25.16 8.46
CA TRP A 407 2.26 -25.49 9.86
C TRP A 407 2.92 -26.86 10.08
N GLU A 408 2.52 -27.87 9.32
CA GLU A 408 3.13 -29.20 9.34
C GLU A 408 4.61 -29.12 8.97
N PHE A 409 4.96 -28.39 7.91
CA PHE A 409 6.35 -28.15 7.56
C PHE A 409 7.12 -27.48 8.70
N PHE A 410 6.54 -26.43 9.30
CA PHE A 410 7.21 -25.68 10.36
C PHE A 410 7.41 -26.52 11.62
N SER A 411 6.40 -27.28 12.02
CA SER A 411 6.43 -28.13 13.21
C SER A 411 7.35 -29.35 13.05
N ALA A 412 7.53 -29.86 11.82
CA ALA A 412 8.48 -30.92 11.51
C ALA A 412 9.95 -30.44 11.50
N ALA A 413 10.20 -29.14 11.46
CA ALA A 413 11.55 -28.58 11.45
C ALA A 413 12.25 -28.79 12.81
N PRO A 414 13.60 -28.92 12.84
CA PRO A 414 14.36 -28.91 14.08
C PRO A 414 14.02 -27.69 14.95
N PHE A 415 13.96 -27.84 16.28
CA PHE A 415 13.53 -26.78 17.19
C PHE A 415 14.27 -25.44 16.98
N TRP A 416 15.58 -25.49 16.75
CA TRP A 416 16.37 -24.29 16.51
C TRP A 416 15.95 -23.55 15.22
N ARG A 417 15.45 -24.25 14.19
CA ARG A 417 14.86 -23.65 12.98
C ARG A 417 13.52 -23.01 13.25
N GLN A 418 12.71 -23.61 14.12
CA GLN A 418 11.46 -22.99 14.55
C GLN A 418 11.74 -21.65 15.27
N LEU A 419 12.84 -21.55 16.01
CA LEU A 419 13.24 -20.33 16.69
C LEU A 419 13.73 -19.21 15.75
N ILE A 420 14.61 -19.52 14.80
CA ILE A 420 15.33 -18.51 13.98
C ILE A 420 14.81 -18.37 12.55
N GLY A 421 14.00 -19.31 12.07
CA GLY A 421 13.45 -19.34 10.72
C GLY A 421 14.34 -19.97 9.66
N PHE A 422 13.92 -19.81 8.42
CA PHE A 422 14.52 -20.41 7.23
C PHE A 422 15.19 -19.39 6.30
N GLY A 423 15.17 -18.12 6.65
CA GLY A 423 15.64 -17.02 5.82
C GLY A 423 14.47 -16.31 5.15
N VAL A 424 14.60 -14.98 5.04
CA VAL A 424 13.62 -14.13 4.37
C VAL A 424 13.55 -14.49 2.88
N GLY A 425 12.34 -14.52 2.32
CA GLY A 425 12.08 -14.87 0.94
C GLY A 425 11.90 -16.36 0.67
N VAL A 426 11.97 -17.21 1.71
CA VAL A 426 11.78 -18.67 1.58
C VAL A 426 10.30 -19.06 1.71
N GLY A 427 9.46 -18.26 2.37
CA GLY A 427 8.03 -18.58 2.58
C GLY A 427 7.28 -18.79 1.27
N GLY A 428 7.36 -17.80 0.36
CA GLY A 428 6.61 -17.80 -0.90
C GLY A 428 6.98 -18.83 -1.99
N TYR A 429 7.90 -19.77 -1.76
CA TYR A 429 8.41 -20.69 -2.79
C TYR A 429 8.44 -22.18 -2.38
N ARG A 430 7.80 -22.55 -1.27
CA ARG A 430 7.86 -23.93 -0.73
C ARG A 430 7.04 -24.96 -1.49
N LEU A 431 6.01 -24.51 -2.19
CA LEU A 431 5.18 -25.35 -3.05
C LEU A 431 5.43 -24.89 -4.49
N ALA A 432 6.09 -25.74 -5.28
CA ALA A 432 6.60 -25.43 -6.62
C ALA A 432 5.55 -24.92 -7.64
N ASN A 433 4.26 -24.92 -7.29
CA ASN A 433 3.15 -24.53 -8.17
C ASN A 433 2.34 -23.31 -7.69
N TYR A 434 2.69 -22.67 -6.56
CA TYR A 434 2.01 -21.45 -6.11
C TYR A 434 3.02 -20.37 -5.76
N PRO A 435 3.19 -19.32 -6.59
CA PRO A 435 3.91 -18.14 -6.17
C PRO A 435 3.07 -17.46 -5.09
N THR A 436 3.61 -17.37 -3.87
CA THR A 436 3.04 -16.73 -2.67
C THR A 436 1.86 -17.46 -2.03
N SER A 437 2.10 -18.14 -0.90
CA SER A 437 1.01 -18.43 0.04
C SER A 437 0.45 -17.11 0.55
N HIS A 438 -0.87 -16.95 0.46
CA HIS A 438 -1.60 -15.85 1.10
C HIS A 438 -1.65 -16.10 2.61
N ASN A 439 -0.50 -16.06 3.29
CA ASN A 439 -0.43 -16.54 4.66
C ASN A 439 0.53 -15.75 5.54
N PHE A 440 0.01 -15.23 6.65
CA PHE A 440 0.79 -14.65 7.75
C PHE A 440 1.91 -15.57 8.26
N PHE A 441 1.72 -16.89 8.15
CA PHE A 441 2.72 -17.87 8.56
C PHE A 441 4.04 -17.77 7.79
N ASP A 442 4.09 -17.08 6.64
CA ASP A 442 5.34 -16.86 5.91
C ASP A 442 6.35 -16.05 6.73
N LEU A 443 5.90 -15.05 7.50
CA LEU A 443 6.79 -14.32 8.42
C LEU A 443 7.37 -15.26 9.52
N VAL A 444 6.54 -16.18 10.04
CA VAL A 444 6.95 -17.18 11.04
C VAL A 444 8.00 -18.12 10.47
N ILE A 445 7.80 -18.53 9.23
CA ILE A 445 8.72 -19.37 8.50
C ILE A 445 10.04 -18.67 8.24
N GLU A 446 9.99 -17.44 7.73
CA GLU A 446 11.15 -16.72 7.28
C GLU A 446 12.06 -16.34 8.44
N THR A 447 11.46 -15.95 9.58
CA THR A 447 12.18 -15.31 10.68
C THR A 447 12.10 -16.07 12.01
N GLY A 448 11.32 -17.16 12.05
CA GLY A 448 11.11 -17.97 13.24
C GLY A 448 10.25 -17.30 14.30
N LEU A 449 10.03 -18.01 15.40
CA LEU A 449 9.28 -17.49 16.55
C LEU A 449 9.93 -16.24 17.15
N ILE A 450 11.27 -16.18 17.17
CA ILE A 450 12.00 -15.02 17.71
C ILE A 450 11.78 -13.81 16.80
N GLY A 451 11.91 -13.97 15.48
CA GLY A 451 11.70 -12.90 14.51
C GLY A 451 10.31 -12.32 14.57
N VAL A 452 9.27 -13.17 14.55
CA VAL A 452 7.87 -12.75 14.70
C VAL A 452 7.63 -12.02 16.01
N THR A 453 8.19 -12.53 17.12
CA THR A 453 8.00 -11.90 18.44
C THR A 453 8.63 -10.51 18.49
N VAL A 454 9.85 -10.36 17.97
CA VAL A 454 10.55 -9.06 17.93
C VAL A 454 9.84 -8.09 16.97
N PHE A 455 9.36 -8.55 15.83
CA PHE A 455 8.56 -7.74 14.91
C PHE A 455 7.22 -7.32 15.52
N ALA A 456 6.51 -8.23 16.16
CA ALA A 456 5.27 -7.93 16.88
C ALA A 456 5.50 -6.92 18.01
N ALA A 457 6.61 -7.05 18.75
CA ALA A 457 7.01 -6.08 19.76
C ALA A 457 7.30 -4.70 19.14
N PHE A 458 7.97 -4.64 18.00
CA PHE A 458 8.18 -3.40 17.24
C PHE A 458 6.84 -2.73 16.90
N VAL A 459 5.90 -3.46 16.30
CA VAL A 459 4.58 -2.95 15.94
C VAL A 459 3.80 -2.50 17.18
N ALA A 460 3.80 -3.29 18.24
CA ALA A 460 3.12 -2.97 19.50
C ALA A 460 3.66 -1.68 20.13
N VAL A 461 4.98 -1.47 20.14
CA VAL A 461 5.60 -0.24 20.66
C VAL A 461 5.21 0.97 19.82
N VAL A 462 5.20 0.85 18.49
CA VAL A 462 4.77 1.92 17.58
C VAL A 462 3.30 2.29 17.83
N VAL A 463 2.41 1.28 17.84
CA VAL A 463 0.97 1.46 18.10
C VAL A 463 0.73 2.08 19.47
N PHE A 464 1.38 1.58 20.52
CA PHE A 464 1.24 2.09 21.88
C PHE A 464 1.67 3.56 21.98
N ARG A 465 2.79 3.93 21.35
CA ARG A 465 3.27 5.33 21.35
C ARG A 465 2.33 6.26 20.61
N LEU A 466 1.86 5.87 19.42
CA LEU A 466 0.87 6.65 18.67
C LEU A 466 -0.45 6.79 19.44
N ALA A 467 -0.95 5.70 20.04
CA ALA A 467 -2.16 5.72 20.86
C ALA A 467 -2.02 6.65 22.07
N ARG A 468 -0.85 6.61 22.73
CA ARG A 468 -0.53 7.53 23.81
C ARG A 468 -0.54 8.99 23.34
N MET A 469 0.09 9.30 22.21
CA MET A 469 0.08 10.66 21.62
C MET A 469 -1.32 11.10 21.18
N ALA A 470 -2.12 10.21 20.60
CA ALA A 470 -3.47 10.51 20.17
C ALA A 470 -4.44 10.79 21.35
N ARG A 471 -4.17 10.16 22.51
CA ARG A 471 -4.91 10.36 23.78
C ARG A 471 -4.44 11.60 24.54
N LEU A 472 -3.12 11.72 24.70
CA LEU A 472 -2.51 12.79 25.46
C LEU A 472 -2.36 14.02 24.56
N ALA A 473 -3.31 14.95 24.63
CA ALA A 473 -3.12 16.31 24.12
C ALA A 473 -2.13 17.07 25.02
N VAL A 474 -0.94 16.51 25.25
CA VAL A 474 0.03 17.03 26.21
C VAL A 474 1.03 17.90 25.44
N ASN A 475 0.91 19.21 25.70
CA ASN A 475 1.74 20.32 25.23
C ASN A 475 1.36 20.95 23.88
N GLU A 476 1.37 22.29 23.87
CA GLU A 476 0.92 23.25 22.86
C GLU A 476 1.60 23.15 21.47
N THR A 477 2.40 22.12 21.23
CA THR A 477 3.19 21.92 20.00
C THR A 477 2.79 20.67 19.21
N GLN A 478 1.98 19.77 19.77
CA GLN A 478 1.56 18.54 19.11
C GLN A 478 0.11 18.58 18.64
N GLU A 479 -0.11 17.96 17.48
CA GLU A 479 -1.45 17.81 16.92
C GLU A 479 -1.89 16.36 17.08
N PRO A 480 -2.63 16.02 18.16
CA PRO A 480 -3.01 14.65 18.48
C PRO A 480 -3.85 14.00 17.37
N ASP A 481 -4.42 14.81 16.49
CA ASP A 481 -5.16 14.39 15.31
C ASP A 481 -4.26 13.76 14.24
N VAL A 482 -2.99 14.19 14.09
CA VAL A 482 -2.02 13.56 13.17
C VAL A 482 -1.71 12.14 13.64
N ALA A 483 -1.37 12.00 14.92
CA ALA A 483 -1.05 10.71 15.53
C ALA A 483 -2.26 9.77 15.46
N PHE A 484 -3.47 10.30 15.69
CA PHE A 484 -4.70 9.55 15.53
C PHE A 484 -4.92 9.08 14.08
N ALA A 485 -4.76 9.97 13.09
CA ALA A 485 -4.91 9.59 11.68
C ALA A 485 -3.94 8.49 11.26
N ILE A 486 -2.65 8.63 11.63
CA ILE A 486 -1.62 7.64 11.32
C ILE A 486 -1.91 6.32 12.05
N LEU A 487 -2.33 6.37 13.32
CA LEU A 487 -2.69 5.17 14.08
C LEU A 487 -3.80 4.38 13.41
N ILE A 488 -4.88 5.05 13.01
CA ILE A 488 -6.01 4.39 12.33
C ILE A 488 -5.58 3.88 10.95
N GLY A 489 -4.79 4.65 10.20
CA GLY A 489 -4.23 4.19 8.92
C GLY A 489 -3.35 2.95 9.07
N LEU A 490 -2.52 2.91 10.12
CA LEU A 490 -1.66 1.76 10.44
C LEU A 490 -2.48 0.53 10.84
N ILE A 491 -3.50 0.69 11.67
CA ILE A 491 -4.40 -0.41 12.04
C ILE A 491 -5.12 -0.96 10.80
N ALA A 492 -5.64 -0.09 9.95
CA ALA A 492 -6.31 -0.48 8.71
C ALA A 492 -5.34 -1.25 7.78
N ALA A 493 -4.13 -0.74 7.60
CA ALA A 493 -3.13 -1.41 6.77
C ALA A 493 -2.71 -2.76 7.34
N THR A 494 -2.48 -2.83 8.65
CA THR A 494 -2.09 -4.07 9.34
C THR A 494 -3.20 -5.11 9.30
N LEU A 495 -4.47 -4.72 9.45
CA LEU A 495 -5.62 -5.64 9.38
C LEU A 495 -5.72 -6.35 8.02
N VAL A 496 -5.51 -5.62 6.93
CA VAL A 496 -5.53 -6.18 5.59
C VAL A 496 -4.28 -7.02 5.34
N ALA A 497 -3.13 -6.46 5.67
CA ALA A 497 -1.85 -7.10 5.40
C ALA A 497 -1.58 -8.29 6.32
N ALA A 498 -2.26 -8.43 7.47
CA ALA A 498 -2.16 -9.60 8.37
C ALA A 498 -2.59 -10.91 7.72
N THR A 499 -3.10 -10.89 6.49
CA THR A 499 -3.38 -12.08 5.68
C THR A 499 -2.31 -12.36 4.62
N TYR A 500 -1.20 -11.60 4.64
CA TYR A 500 -0.11 -11.59 3.65
C TYR A 500 1.26 -11.34 4.31
N GLU A 501 2.34 -11.42 3.54
CA GLU A 501 3.70 -11.00 3.93
C GLU A 501 3.80 -9.47 4.11
N ILE A 502 3.40 -8.99 5.29
CA ILE A 502 3.40 -7.55 5.67
C ILE A 502 4.73 -6.84 5.37
N GLN A 503 5.85 -7.52 5.58
CA GLN A 503 7.18 -6.92 5.56
C GLN A 503 7.64 -6.50 4.15
N THR A 504 7.00 -6.96 3.08
CA THR A 504 7.41 -6.64 1.69
C THR A 504 6.54 -5.58 1.03
N TRP A 505 5.47 -5.12 1.69
CA TRP A 505 4.52 -4.16 1.12
C TRP A 505 5.00 -2.73 1.37
N GLY A 506 5.38 -2.04 0.30
CA GLY A 506 5.88 -0.68 0.33
C GLY A 506 4.87 0.29 0.96
N ILE A 507 3.58 0.12 0.70
CA ILE A 507 2.55 0.93 1.36
C ILE A 507 2.58 0.82 2.90
N VAL A 508 2.80 -0.38 3.43
CA VAL A 508 2.88 -0.61 4.88
C VAL A 508 4.17 0.00 5.43
N MET A 509 5.30 -0.13 4.71
CA MET A 509 6.56 0.54 5.05
C MET A 509 6.40 2.07 5.12
N ALA A 510 5.72 2.67 4.15
CA ALA A 510 5.49 4.12 4.14
C ALA A 510 4.64 4.58 5.33
N ILE A 511 3.61 3.82 5.73
CA ILE A 511 2.80 4.12 6.92
C ILE A 511 3.63 3.96 8.21
N TYR A 512 4.48 2.94 8.30
CA TYR A 512 5.44 2.85 9.42
C TYR A 512 6.43 4.01 9.43
N ALA A 513 6.90 4.48 8.28
CA ALA A 513 7.76 5.66 8.18
C ALA A 513 7.04 6.92 8.69
N MET A 514 5.76 7.12 8.35
CA MET A 514 4.93 8.19 8.91
C MET A 514 4.80 8.07 10.43
N ALA A 515 4.55 6.86 10.93
CA ALA A 515 4.42 6.59 12.36
C ALA A 515 5.69 6.92 13.13
N ILE A 516 6.85 6.45 12.65
CA ILE A 516 8.14 6.72 13.29
C ILE A 516 8.49 8.20 13.24
N ALA A 517 8.25 8.87 12.10
CA ALA A 517 8.43 10.31 11.97
C ALA A 517 7.57 11.09 12.97
N ALA A 518 6.30 10.72 13.12
CA ALA A 518 5.37 11.38 14.05
C ALA A 518 5.81 11.20 15.51
N ILE A 519 6.23 9.98 15.89
CA ILE A 519 6.72 9.68 17.25
C ILE A 519 7.95 10.51 17.63
N HIS A 520 8.83 10.81 16.67
CA HIS A 520 10.12 11.47 16.95
C HIS A 520 10.13 12.97 16.70
N ALA A 521 9.16 13.51 15.95
CA ALA A 521 8.91 14.94 15.87
C ALA A 521 8.61 15.57 17.25
N ASP A 522 8.30 14.73 18.26
CA ASP A 522 8.00 15.10 19.65
C ASP A 522 9.20 15.19 20.60
N ARG A 523 10.44 15.20 20.13
CA ARG A 523 11.51 15.56 21.07
C ARG A 523 11.42 17.09 21.24
N PRO A 524 10.92 17.61 22.38
CA PRO A 524 11.12 19.02 22.66
C PRO A 524 12.59 19.30 22.45
N LEU A 525 12.88 20.43 21.80
CA LEU A 525 14.14 21.14 21.96
C LEU A 525 14.26 21.47 23.46
N ARG A 526 14.46 20.46 24.31
CA ARG A 526 14.90 20.63 25.68
C ARG A 526 16.25 21.31 25.51
N GLY A 527 16.25 22.59 25.86
CA GLY A 527 17.34 23.52 25.63
C GLY A 527 18.69 22.85 25.84
N LYS A 528 19.54 23.00 24.84
CA LYS A 528 20.96 23.19 25.09
C LYS A 528 21.22 24.67 25.02
#